data_AF-A0AA51JS20-F1
#
_entry.id   AF-A0AA51JS20-F1
#
_cell.length_a   1.000
_cell.length_b   1.000
_cell.length_c   1.000
_cell.angle_alpha   90.00
_cell.angle_beta   90.00
_cell.angle_gamma   90.00
#
_symmetry.space_group_name_H-M   'P 1'
#
loop_
_entity.id
_entity.type
_entity.pdbx_description
1 polymer ?
#
loop_
_entity_poly.entity_id
_entity_poly.type
_entity_poly.pdbx_seq_one_letter_code
_entity_poly.pdbx_strand_id
1 'polypeptide(L)' 'VLKTRLVRARMDQAARAVRVSATMHRTFGQAQWQQLRDVL' A
#
# COMPACT_ATOMS: atom_id res chain seq x y z
N VAL A 1 1.18 10.66 12.23
CA VAL A 1 1.88 10.70 10.91
C VAL A 1 2.79 9.50 10.83
N LEU A 2 2.68 8.66 9.80
CA LEU A 2 3.60 7.54 9.58
C LEU A 2 4.99 8.10 9.26
N LYS A 3 6.01 7.67 10.01
CA LYS A 3 7.37 8.19 9.85
C LYS A 3 8.09 7.60 8.64
N THR A 4 7.73 6.39 8.24
CA THR A 4 8.31 5.71 7.08
C THR A 4 7.53 6.06 5.82
N ARG A 5 8.23 6.21 4.68
CA ARG A 5 7.61 6.53 3.39
C ARG A 5 6.99 5.33 2.68
N LEU A 6 7.09 4.12 3.26
CA LEU A 6 6.60 2.87 2.66
C LEU A 6 5.07 2.81 2.54
N VAL A 7 4.33 3.51 3.40
CA VAL A 7 2.87 3.42 3.45
C VAL A 7 2.27 4.80 3.65
N ARG A 8 1.24 5.12 2.86
CA ARG A 8 0.36 6.26 3.07
C ARG A 8 -0.98 5.75 3.59
N ALA A 9 -1.28 6.02 4.85
CA ALA A 9 -2.51 5.56 5.50
C ALA A 9 -3.02 6.56 6.54
N ARG A 10 -4.29 6.41 6.95
CA ARG A 10 -4.95 7.15 8.02
C ARG A 10 -5.63 6.20 9.00
N MET A 11 -5.61 6.54 10.28
CA MET A 11 -6.32 5.80 11.33
C MET A 11 -7.76 6.30 11.42
N ASP A 12 -8.73 5.40 11.27
CA ASP A 12 -10.12 5.61 11.62
C ASP A 12 -10.36 5.05 13.03
N GLN A 13 -10.31 5.94 14.03
CA GLN A 13 -10.37 5.55 15.43
C GLN A 13 -11.77 5.04 15.83
N ALA A 14 -12.83 5.60 15.26
CA ALA A 14 -14.20 5.19 15.56
C ALA A 14 -14.47 3.77 15.07
N ALA A 15 -13.99 3.44 13.87
CA ALA A 15 -14.07 2.09 13.31
C ALA A 15 -12.95 1.15 13.81
N ARG A 16 -12.02 1.63 14.63
CA ARG A 16 -10.80 0.90 15.05
C ARG A 16 -10.04 0.27 13.87
N ALA A 17 -9.96 0.98 12.75
CA ALA A 17 -9.42 0.46 11.50
C ALA A 17 -8.40 1.42 10.87
N VAL A 18 -7.45 0.89 10.10
CA VAL A 18 -6.48 1.68 9.34
C VAL A 18 -6.85 1.65 7.87
N ARG A 19 -7.08 2.82 7.27
CA ARG A 19 -7.34 2.96 5.84
C ARG A 19 -6.03 3.26 5.12
N VAL A 20 -5.60 2.32 4.27
CA VAL A 20 -4.37 2.44 3.46
C VAL A 20 -4.72 2.98 2.09
N SER A 21 -4.08 4.08 1.69
CA SER A 21 -4.30 4.72 0.39
C SER A 21 -3.24 4.34 -0.64
N ALA A 22 -2.00 4.14 -0.21
CA ALA A 22 -0.91 3.71 -1.09
C ALA A 22 0.15 2.96 -0.30
N THR A 23 0.75 1.96 -0.93
CA THR A 23 1.80 1.12 -0.36
C THR A 23 2.95 1.04 -1.36
N MET A 24 4.18 1.21 -0.90
CA MET A 24 5.37 0.90 -1.67
C MET A 24 5.70 -0.58 -1.54
N HIS A 25 5.98 -1.24 -2.65
CA HIS A 25 6.49 -2.60 -2.64
C HIS A 25 7.98 -2.59 -2.25
N ARG A 26 8.31 -3.14 -1.07
CA ARG A 26 9.71 -3.29 -0.63
C ARG A 26 10.51 -4.26 -1.51
N THR A 27 9.81 -5.17 -2.17
CA THR A 27 10.34 -6.17 -3.11
C THR A 27 9.42 -6.24 -4.32
N PHE A 28 9.99 -6.32 -5.51
CA PHE A 28 9.24 -6.36 -6.76
C PHE A 28 9.73 -7.54 -7.61
N GLY A 29 8.84 -8.45 -7.96
CA GLY A 29 9.13 -9.69 -8.66
C GLY A 29 8.10 -10.02 -9.73
N GLN A 30 8.17 -11.25 -10.25
CA GLN A 30 7.36 -11.67 -11.41
C GLN A 30 5.85 -11.49 -11.20
N ALA A 31 5.34 -11.79 -10.00
CA ALA A 31 3.91 -11.64 -9.71
C ALA A 31 3.46 -10.17 -9.83
N GLN A 32 4.29 -9.23 -9.36
CA GLN A 32 3.98 -7.80 -9.47
C GLN A 32 4.11 -7.31 -10.93
N TRP A 33 5.07 -7.86 -11.70
CA TRP A 33 5.15 -7.61 -13.14
C TRP A 33 3.92 -8.10 -13.91
N GLN A 34 3.40 -9.28 -13.57
CA GLN A 34 2.19 -9.79 -14.18
C GLN A 34 0.99 -8.91 -13.85
N GLN A 35 0.83 -8.52 -12.58
CA GLN A 35 -0.24 -7.61 -12.17
C GLN A 35 -0.17 -6.26 -12.92
N LEU A 36 1.03 -5.70 -13.11
CA LEU A 36 1.17 -4.47 -13.90
C LEU A 36 0.74 -4.67 -15.36
N ARG A 37 1.10 -5.80 -15.98
CA ARG A 37 0.69 -6.11 -17.36
C ARG A 37 -0.81 -6.32 -17.51
N ASP A 38 -1.46 -6.87 -16.49
CA ASP A 38 -2.90 -7.13 -16.55
C ASP A 38 -3.71 -5.84 -16.36
N VAL A 39 -3.13 -4.83 -15.70
CA VAL A 39 -3.79 -3.56 -15.35
C VAL A 39 -3.55 -2.46 -16.40
N LEU A 40 -2.45 -2.53 -17.16
CA LEU A 40 -2.05 -1.56 -18.19
C LEU A 40 -2.25 -2.11 -19.59
#